data_AF-A0A7Y4ZL85-F1
#
_entry.id   AF-A0A7Y4ZL85-F1
#
_cell.length_a   1.000
_cell.length_b   1.000
_cell.length_c   1.000
_cell.angle_alpha   90.00
_cell.angle_beta   90.00
_cell.angle_gamma   90.00
#
_symmetry.space_group_name_H-M   'P 1'
#
loop_
_entity.id
_entity.type
_entity.pdbx_description
1 polymer ?
#
loop_
_entity_poly.entity_id
_entity_poly.type
_entity_poly.pdbx_seq_one_letter_code
_entity_poly.pdbx_strand_id
1 'polypeptide(L)'
;MIRAAILVSFLLGIAPFQCGSSRDPELRREDTAGDALYGLAERFRQEKNEPARRATLKYLVDRYPSNRYAPIAREELGADSAPAPSVAATVAP
;
A
#
# COMPACT_ATOMS: atom_id res chain seq x y z
N MET A 1 23.38 21.02 -52.84
CA MET A 1 23.15 20.94 -51.37
C MET A 1 21.66 21.07 -51.03
N ILE A 2 20.77 20.26 -51.64
CA ILE A 2 19.30 20.35 -51.42
C ILE A 2 18.68 18.93 -51.43
N ARG A 3 19.35 17.93 -50.84
CA ARG A 3 18.85 16.54 -50.82
C ARG A 3 18.70 15.94 -49.42
N ALA A 4 19.17 16.63 -48.38
CA ALA A 4 19.12 16.12 -47.00
C ALA A 4 17.89 16.61 -46.20
N ALA A 5 17.12 17.57 -46.72
CA ALA A 5 16.07 18.24 -45.95
C ALA A 5 14.69 17.55 -46.00
N ILE A 6 14.50 16.52 -46.84
CA ILE A 6 13.16 15.94 -47.06
C ILE A 6 12.86 14.75 -46.12
N LEU A 7 13.88 14.14 -45.50
CA LEU A 7 13.70 12.89 -44.74
C LEU A 7 13.27 13.06 -43.26
N VAL A 8 13.31 14.28 -42.70
CA VAL A 8 13.04 14.50 -41.26
C VAL A 8 11.56 14.80 -40.98
N SER A 9 10.80 15.28 -41.97
CA SER A 9 9.44 15.77 -41.74
C SER A 9 8.36 14.68 -41.62
N PHE A 10 8.68 13.41 -41.90
CA PHE A 10 7.70 12.31 -41.84
C PHE A 10 7.60 11.62 -40.46
N LEU A 11 8.49 11.92 -39.52
CA LEU A 11 8.51 11.31 -38.19
C LEU A 11 7.63 12.03 -37.14
N LEU A 12 7.05 13.18 -37.47
CA LEU A 12 6.16 13.92 -36.57
C LEU A 12 4.65 13.70 -36.86
N GLY A 13 4.29 13.02 -37.96
CA GLY A 13 2.91 12.91 -38.43
C GLY A 13 2.11 11.72 -37.88
N ILE A 14 2.74 10.84 -37.10
CA ILE A 14 2.09 9.65 -36.53
C ILE A 14 2.51 9.47 -35.08
N ALA A 15 2.50 10.56 -34.30
CA ALA A 15 2.30 10.40 -32.86
C ALA A 15 0.89 9.81 -32.72
N PRO A 16 0.75 8.55 -32.31
CA PRO A 16 -0.56 7.93 -32.22
C PRO A 16 -1.40 8.75 -31.25
N PHE A 17 -2.71 8.61 -31.36
CA PHE A 17 -3.75 9.09 -30.45
C PHE A 17 -3.57 8.64 -28.96
N GLN A 18 -2.35 8.32 -28.52
CA GLN A 18 -1.92 7.89 -27.19
C GLN A 18 -1.83 9.02 -26.14
N CYS A 19 -2.31 10.23 -26.45
CA CYS A 19 -2.63 11.22 -25.44
C CYS A 19 -4.13 11.54 -25.39
N GLY A 20 -4.97 10.56 -25.73
CA GLY A 20 -6.44 10.63 -25.67
C GLY A 20 -7.04 9.72 -24.60
N SER A 21 -6.38 9.50 -23.47
CA SER A 21 -7.02 8.87 -22.31
C SER A 21 -7.72 9.95 -21.49
N SER A 22 -8.88 10.42 -21.98
CA SER A 22 -9.86 11.13 -21.16
C SER A 22 -10.54 10.12 -20.22
N ARG A 23 -9.75 9.48 -19.34
CA ARG A 23 -10.31 8.86 -18.16
C ARG A 23 -10.56 9.98 -17.19
N ASP A 24 -11.83 10.27 -16.99
CA ASP A 24 -12.30 11.24 -16.01
C ASP A 24 -11.50 11.05 -14.71
N PRO A 25 -10.65 12.02 -14.30
CA PRO A 25 -9.86 11.91 -13.09
C PRO A 25 -10.74 11.71 -11.85
N GLU A 26 -11.99 12.19 -11.89
CA GLU A 26 -12.99 12.02 -10.81
C GLU A 26 -13.47 10.57 -10.68
N LEU A 27 -13.30 9.73 -11.71
CA LEU A 27 -13.62 8.30 -11.65
C LEU A 27 -12.47 7.44 -11.09
N ARG A 28 -11.33 8.05 -10.73
CA ARG A 28 -10.24 7.30 -10.09
C ARG A 28 -10.64 6.93 -8.67
N ARG A 29 -10.76 5.64 -8.41
CA ARG A 29 -10.81 5.13 -7.05
C ARG A 29 -9.41 5.18 -6.48
N GLU A 30 -9.05 6.31 -5.88
CA GLU A 30 -7.77 6.46 -5.18
C GLU A 30 -7.84 5.76 -3.82
N ASP A 31 -6.76 5.07 -3.47
CA ASP A 31 -6.63 4.48 -2.14
C ASP A 31 -6.57 5.61 -1.11
N THR A 32 -7.30 5.44 -0.01
CA THR A 32 -7.19 6.39 1.09
C THR A 32 -5.84 6.24 1.79
N ALA A 33 -5.38 7.27 2.49
CA ALA A 33 -4.15 7.18 3.28
C ALA A 33 -4.15 5.99 4.26
N GLY A 34 -5.32 5.65 4.83
CA GLY A 34 -5.48 4.46 5.67
C GLY A 34 -5.30 3.14 4.92
N ASP A 35 -5.75 3.05 3.67
CA ASP A 35 -5.56 1.86 2.85
C ASP A 35 -4.08 1.64 2.51
N ALA A 36 -3.37 2.72 2.17
CA ALA A 36 -1.93 2.67 1.93
C ALA A 36 -1.14 2.26 3.18
N LEU A 37 -1.53 2.76 4.36
CA LEU A 37 -0.92 2.37 5.64
C LEU A 37 -1.14 0.90 5.97
N TYR A 38 -2.33 0.37 5.71
CA TYR A 38 -2.57 -1.06 5.87
C TYR A 38 -1.71 -1.88 4.90
N GLY A 39 -1.62 -1.48 3.63
CA GLY A 39 -0.72 -2.12 2.67
C GLY A 39 0.76 -2.09 3.10
N LEU A 40 1.20 -1.00 3.72
CA LEU A 40 2.55 -0.90 4.30
C LEU A 40 2.75 -1.88 5.47
N ALA A 41 1.77 -2.02 6.35
CA ALA A 41 1.81 -2.99 7.45
C ALA A 41 1.92 -4.43 6.91
N GLU A 42 1.17 -4.76 5.86
CA GLU A 42 1.22 -6.07 5.20
C GLU A 42 2.59 -6.35 4.57
N ARG A 43 3.24 -5.33 4.00
CA ARG A 43 4.62 -5.44 3.52
C ARG A 43 5.57 -5.76 4.65
N PHE A 44 5.47 -5.07 5.79
CA PHE A 44 6.29 -5.39 6.96
C PHE A 44 6.06 -6.82 7.47
N ARG A 45 4.83 -7.35 7.38
CA ARG A 45 4.56 -8.77 7.65
C ARG A 45 5.38 -9.70 6.76
N GLN A 46 5.40 -9.42 5.45
CA GLN A 46 6.16 -10.22 4.47
C GLN A 46 7.67 -10.15 4.73
N GLU A 47 8.15 -8.98 5.15
CA GLU A 47 9.54 -8.74 5.56
C GLU A 47 9.86 -9.28 6.97
N LYS A 48 8.88 -9.88 7.67
CA LYS A 48 8.98 -10.36 9.07
C LYS A 48 9.39 -9.26 10.06
N ASN A 49 9.08 -8.01 9.74
CA ASN A 49 9.34 -6.86 10.59
C ASN A 49 8.12 -6.53 11.46
N GLU A 50 7.89 -7.37 12.47
CA GLU A 50 6.74 -7.23 13.37
C GLU A 50 6.69 -5.89 14.14
N PRO A 51 7.83 -5.32 14.62
CA PRO A 51 7.79 -4.02 15.27
C PRO A 51 7.25 -2.91 14.37
N ALA A 52 7.70 -2.86 13.10
CA ALA A 52 7.25 -1.85 12.14
C ALA A 52 5.80 -2.08 11.72
N ARG A 53 5.39 -3.33 11.52
CA ARG A 53 4.00 -3.70 11.26
C ARG A 53 3.09 -3.19 12.37
N ARG A 54 3.38 -3.54 13.64
CA ARG A 54 2.56 -3.14 14.79
C ARG A 54 2.50 -1.63 14.97
N ALA A 55 3.62 -0.92 14.83
CA ALA A 55 3.65 0.53 14.91
C ALA A 55 2.74 1.18 13.83
N THR A 56 2.77 0.62 12.61
CA THR A 56 1.94 1.08 11.49
C THR A 56 0.45 0.82 11.74
N LEU A 57 0.10 -0.39 12.20
CA LEU A 57 -1.28 -0.73 12.55
C LEU A 57 -1.82 0.13 13.69
N LYS A 58 -0.99 0.42 14.70
CA LYS A 58 -1.38 1.33 15.79
C LYS A 58 -1.65 2.73 15.24
N TYR A 59 -0.77 3.26 14.40
CA TYR A 59 -0.98 4.57 13.77
C TYR A 59 -2.24 4.61 12.91
N LEU A 60 -2.52 3.54 12.15
CA LEU A 60 -3.74 3.39 11.36
C LEU A 60 -5.00 3.51 12.23
N VAL A 61 -5.06 2.76 13.33
CA VAL A 61 -6.20 2.78 14.26
C VAL A 61 -6.36 4.15 14.93
N ASP A 62 -5.25 4.74 15.37
CA ASP A 62 -5.26 6.00 16.12
C ASP A 62 -5.64 7.21 15.23
N ARG A 63 -5.23 7.20 13.95
CA ARG A 63 -5.41 8.36 13.04
C ARG A 63 -6.54 8.17 12.02
N TYR A 64 -6.89 6.93 11.70
CA TYR A 64 -7.92 6.59 10.73
C TYR A 64 -8.91 5.55 11.30
N PRO A 65 -9.60 5.86 12.41
CA PRO A 65 -10.48 4.90 13.09
C PRO A 65 -11.68 4.43 12.27
N SER A 66 -12.08 5.20 11.23
CA SER A 66 -13.15 4.87 10.30
C SER A 66 -12.68 4.16 9.02
N ASN A 67 -11.37 3.93 8.86
CA ASN A 67 -10.86 3.17 7.72
C ASN A 67 -11.36 1.72 7.79
N ARG A 68 -11.66 1.11 6.64
CA ARG A 68 -12.18 -0.25 6.52
C ARG A 68 -11.33 -1.32 7.21
N TYR A 69 -10.02 -1.08 7.34
CA TYR A 69 -9.07 -2.01 7.97
C TYR A 69 -8.86 -1.75 9.46
N ALA A 70 -9.39 -0.65 10.01
CA ALA A 70 -9.23 -0.33 11.43
C ALA A 70 -9.76 -1.43 12.38
N PRO A 71 -10.90 -2.11 12.12
CA PRO A 71 -11.35 -3.22 12.97
C PRO A 71 -10.35 -4.39 13.01
N ILE A 72 -9.87 -4.81 11.84
CA ILE A 72 -8.89 -5.90 11.69
C ILE A 72 -7.58 -5.53 12.40
N ALA A 73 -7.10 -4.30 12.20
CA ALA A 73 -5.89 -3.82 12.85
C ALA A 73 -5.99 -3.86 14.39
N ARG A 74 -7.15 -3.57 14.97
CA ARG A 74 -7.38 -3.68 16.42
C ARG A 74 -7.33 -5.13 16.89
N GLU A 75 -7.95 -6.04 16.14
CA GLU A 75 -7.94 -7.47 16.45
C GLU A 75 -6.51 -8.02 16.44
N GLU A 76 -5.73 -7.68 15.40
CA GLU A 76 -4.33 -8.11 15.29
C GLU A 76 -3.46 -7.56 16.43
N LEU A 77 -3.61 -6.27 16.76
CA LEU A 77 -2.90 -5.66 17.89
C LEU A 77 -3.31 -6.28 19.24
N GLY A 78 -4.57 -6.71 19.38
CA GLY A 78 -5.10 -7.40 20.55
C GLY A 78 -4.60 -8.83 20.68
N ALA A 79 -4.53 -9.58 19.58
CA ALA A 79 -3.99 -10.94 19.53
C ALA A 79 -2.50 -10.99 19.91
N ASP A 80 -1.71 -10.02 19.44
CA ASP A 80 -0.28 -9.91 19.77
C ASP A 80 -0.03 -9.48 21.22
N SER A 81 -1.04 -8.88 21.88
CA SER A 81 -0.93 -8.43 23.28
C SER A 81 -1.34 -9.53 24.27
N ALA A 82 -1.87 -10.66 23.80
CA ALA A 82 -2.13 -11.80 24.66
C ALA A 82 -0.80 -12.41 25.13
N PRO A 83 -0.54 -12.51 26.45
CA PRO A 83 0.67 -13.14 26.95
C PRO A 83 0.70 -14.59 26.44
N ALA A 84 1.80 -14.98 25.79
CA ALA A 84 2.01 -16.35 25.34
C ALA A 84 1.74 -17.32 26.51
N PRO A 85 1.04 -18.45 26.30
CA PRO A 85 0.77 -19.40 27.37
C PRO A 85 2.11 -19.87 27.94
N SER A 86 2.38 -19.44 29.16
CA SER A 86 3.57 -19.81 29.92
C SER A 86 3.52 -21.32 30.17
N VAL A 87 4.28 -22.07 29.39
CA VAL A 87 4.54 -23.51 29.60
C VAL A 87 5.39 -23.79 30.85
N ALA A 88 5.55 -22.82 31.75
CA ALA A 88 6.39 -22.94 32.95
C ALA A 88 5.69 -23.59 34.16
N ALA A 89 4.42 -24.04 34.05
CA ALA A 89 3.65 -24.52 35.18
C ALA A 89 3.67 -26.05 35.43
N THR A 90 4.43 -26.84 34.64
CA THR A 90 4.37 -28.33 34.74
C THR A 90 5.62 -28.99 35.31
N VAL A 91 6.54 -28.27 35.95
CA VAL A 91 7.62 -28.90 36.73
C VAL A 91 7.56 -28.41 38.18
N ALA A 92 6.77 -29.11 38.99
CA ALA A 92 6.91 -29.15 40.44
C ALA A 92 7.05 -30.62 40.87
N PRO A 93 7.84 -30.89 41.93
CA PRO A 93 8.48 -32.18 42.22
C PRO A 93 7.54 -33.31 42.65
#